data_AF-A0A955LJN1-F1
#
_entry.id   AF-A0A955LJN1-F1
#
_cell.length_a   1.000
_cell.length_b   1.000
_cell.length_c   1.000
_cell.angle_alpha   90.00
_cell.angle_beta   90.00
_cell.angle_gamma   90.00
#
_symmetry.space_group_name_H-M   'P 1'
#
loop_
_entity.id
_entity.type
_entity.pdbx_description
1 polymer ?
#
loop_
_entity_poly.entity_id
_entity_poly.type
_entity_poly.pdbx_seq_one_letter_code
_entity_poly.pdbx_strand_id
1 'polypeptide(L)' 'EVAQPKDEEFLEALEHGMPPAAGMGIGIDRFAAILAGVPSLKEIILYPTLRPKQ' A
#
# COMPACT_ATOMS: atom_id res chain seq x y z
N GLU A 1 4.13 -8.90 -15.32
CA GLU A 1 3.54 -7.55 -15.20
C GLU A 1 2.04 -7.74 -15.03
N VAL A 2 1.41 -7.19 -13.99
CA VAL A 2 -0.04 -7.37 -13.75
C VAL A 2 -0.71 -6.05 -14.08
N ALA A 3 -1.51 -6.05 -15.15
CA ALA A 3 -2.34 -4.91 -15.52
C ALA A 3 -3.55 -4.84 -14.58
N GLN A 4 -3.95 -3.63 -14.23
CA GLN A 4 -5.20 -3.42 -13.50
C GLN A 4 -6.40 -3.69 -14.45
N PRO A 5 -7.49 -4.31 -13.96
CA PRO A 5 -8.71 -4.43 -14.74
C PRO A 5 -9.33 -3.05 -14.99
N LYS A 6 -10.13 -2.93 -16.05
CA LYS A 6 -10.91 -1.71 -16.31
C LYS A 6 -11.99 -1.54 -15.24
N ASP A 7 -12.08 -0.35 -14.67
CA ASP A 7 -13.09 0.04 -13.69
C ASP A 7 -13.97 1.14 -14.28
N GLU A 8 -15.15 0.77 -14.79
CA GLU A 8 -16.10 1.70 -15.42
C GLU A 8 -16.73 2.65 -14.40
N GLU A 9 -16.97 2.19 -13.17
CA GLU A 9 -17.59 2.98 -12.10
C GLU A 9 -16.64 4.10 -11.65
N PHE A 10 -15.33 3.80 -11.56
CA PHE A 10 -14.33 4.82 -11.29
C PHE A 10 -14.27 5.88 -12.40
N LEU A 11 -14.38 5.49 -13.67
CA LEU A 11 -14.37 6.42 -14.80
C LEU A 11 -15.62 7.32 -14.80
N GLU A 12 -16.81 6.74 -14.60
CA GLU A 12 -18.07 7.50 -14.48
C GLU A 12 -17.98 8.53 -13.34
N ALA A 13 -17.39 8.16 -12.20
CA ALA A 13 -17.18 9.08 -11.10
C ALA A 13 -16.28 10.28 -11.46
N LEU A 14 -15.27 10.09 -12.32
CA LEU A 14 -14.40 11.17 -12.80
C LEU A 14 -15.14 12.11 -13.77
N GLU A 15 -16.04 11.58 -14.59
CA GLU A 15 -16.85 12.34 -15.56
C GLU A 15 -17.79 13.34 -14.88
N HIS A 16 -18.22 13.06 -13.65
CA HIS A 16 -19.00 14.00 -12.83
C HIS A 16 -18.23 15.26 -12.39
N GLY A 17 -16.93 15.35 -12.71
CA GLY A 17 -16.13 16.55 -12.50
C GLY A 17 -15.27 16.45 -11.25
N MET A 18 -14.30 15.52 -11.25
CA MET A 18 -13.28 15.47 -10.21
C MET A 18 -12.53 16.82 -10.13
N PRO A 19 -12.49 17.48 -8.97
CA PRO A 19 -11.73 18.71 -8.80
C PRO A 19 -10.22 18.43 -8.88
N PRO A 20 -9.37 19.46 -9.08
CA PRO A 20 -7.93 19.30 -8.98
C PRO A 20 -7.55 18.75 -7.59
N ALA A 21 -6.99 17.54 -7.56
CA ALA A 21 -6.64 16.85 -6.32
C ALA A 21 -5.27 16.17 -6.42
N ALA A 22 -4.67 15.93 -5.26
CA ALA A 22 -3.43 15.16 -5.12
C ALA A 22 -3.62 14.09 -4.04
N GLY A 23 -3.08 12.90 -4.27
CA GLY A 23 -3.06 11.78 -3.31
C GLY A 23 -1.64 11.46 -2.88
N MET A 24 -1.48 10.94 -1.65
CA MET A 24 -0.21 10.45 -1.13
C MET A 24 -0.39 9.07 -0.50
N GLY A 25 0.49 8.13 -0.84
CA GLY A 25 0.57 6.82 -0.20
C GLY A 25 1.87 6.69 0.58
N ILE A 26 1.78 6.35 1.88
CA ILE A 26 2.94 6.08 2.73
C ILE A 26 2.79 4.66 3.31
N GLY A 27 3.79 3.82 3.09
CA GLY A 27 3.83 2.49 3.71
C GLY A 27 4.22 2.60 5.18
N ILE A 28 3.27 2.44 6.09
CA ILE A 28 3.47 2.60 7.53
C ILE A 28 4.54 1.64 8.07
N ASP A 29 4.53 0.36 7.66
CA ASP A 29 5.51 -0.62 8.14
C ASP A 29 6.95 -0.23 7.75
N ARG A 30 7.13 0.29 6.53
CA ARG A 30 8.44 0.76 6.04
C ARG A 30 8.86 2.04 6.73
N PHE A 31 7.93 2.97 6.93
CA PHE A 31 8.19 4.20 7.66
C PHE A 31 8.66 3.90 9.09
N ALA A 32 7.94 3.03 9.80
CA ALA A 32 8.31 2.58 11.13
C ALA A 32 9.67 1.83 11.15
N ALA A 33 9.95 0.97 10.17
CA ALA A 33 11.24 0.29 10.07
C ALA A 33 12.42 1.26 9.91
N ILE A 34 12.25 2.31 9.11
CA ILE A 34 13.26 3.38 8.95
C ILE A 34 13.45 4.13 10.28
N LEU A 35 12.36 4.51 10.95
CA LEU A 35 12.43 5.20 12.24
C LEU A 35 13.10 4.36 13.33
N ALA A 36 12.86 3.05 13.32
CA ALA A 36 13.46 2.11 14.26
C ALA A 36 14.90 1.69 13.86
N GLY A 37 15.37 2.06 12.66
CA GLY A 37 16.69 1.68 12.15
C GLY A 37 16.86 0.19 11.87
N VAL A 38 15.77 -0.55 11.61
CA VAL A 38 15.79 -2.00 11.39
C VAL A 38 15.65 -2.35 9.92
N PRO A 39 16.43 -3.33 9.41
CA PRO A 39 16.42 -3.67 7.98
C PRO A 39 15.25 -4.58 7.57
N SER A 40 14.60 -5.26 8.52
CA SER A 40 13.53 -6.23 8.25
C SER A 40 12.18 -5.76 8.80
N LEU A 41 11.14 -5.79 7.95
CA LEU A 41 9.76 -5.49 8.38
C LEU A 41 9.24 -6.44 9.45
N LYS A 42 9.78 -7.67 9.52
CA LYS A 42 9.39 -8.67 10.54
C LYS A 42 9.74 -8.23 11.96
N GLU A 43 10.62 -7.24 12.13
CA GLU A 43 11.01 -6.70 13.44
C GLU A 43 9.99 -5.67 13.95
N ILE A 44 9.16 -5.10 13.06
CA ILE A 44 8.14 -4.10 13.41
C ILE A 44 6.73 -4.74 13.50
N ILE A 45 6.49 -5.81 12.75
CA ILE A 45 5.20 -6.49 12.71
C ILE A 45 5.10 -7.47 13.87
N LEU A 46 4.11 -7.31 14.75
CA LEU A 46 3.92 -8.15 15.95
C LEU A 46 3.78 -9.64 15.63
N TYR A 47 3.07 -9.97 14.55
CA TYR A 47 2.86 -11.34 14.07
C TYR A 47 3.15 -11.42 12.56
N PRO A 48 4.43 -11.50 12.15
CA PRO A 48 4.77 -11.50 10.74
C PRO A 48 4.39 -12.83 10.10
N THR A 49 4.03 -12.81 8.81
CA THR A 49 3.84 -14.04 8.05
C THR A 49 5.16 -14.81 7.96
N LEU A 50 5.20 -15.98 8.58
CA LEU A 50 6.35 -16.89 8.56
C LEU A 50 6.09 -18.06 7.61
N ARG A 51 7.17 -18.64 7.07
CA ARG A 51 7.06 -19.92 6.36
C ARG A 51 6.65 -21.00 7.36
N PRO A 52 5.68 -21.87 7.03
CA PRO A 52 5.35 -23.02 7.85
C PRO A 52 6.60 -23.88 8.12
N LYS A 53 6.72 -24.42 9.33
CA LYS A 53 7.71 -25.48 9.61
C LYS A 53 7.13 -26.78 9.04
N GLN A 54 7.91 -27.47 8.21
CA GLN A 54 7.60 -28.83 7.76
C GLN A 54 7.60 -29.81 8.93
#